data_AF-A0A0U2BRM2-F1
#
_entry.id   AF-A0A0U2BRM2-F1
#
_cell.length_a   1.000
_cell.length_b   1.000
_cell.length_c   1.000
_cell.angle_alpha   90.00
_cell.angle_beta   90.00
_cell.angle_gamma   90.00
#
_symmetry.space_group_name_H-M   'P 1'
#
loop_
_entity.id
_entity.type
_entity.pdbx_description
1 polymer ?
#
loop_
_entity_poly.entity_id
_entity_poly.type
_entity_poly.pdbx_seq_one_letter_code
_entity_poly.pdbx_strand_id
1 'polypeptide(L)' 'KVVFCIHNIAYQGRFSFADFSLLNLPERYKSSFDFMDGYMKPVKGRKINWMKAAILEAHRVLTVSPNYAKELVS' A
#
# COMPACT_ATOMS: atom_id res chain seq x y z
N LYS A 1 -17.09 -8.24 -2.61
CA LYS A 1 -16.79 -6.88 -2.08
C LYS A 1 -15.79 -7.03 -0.93
N VAL A 2 -14.75 -6.20 -0.88
CA VAL A 2 -13.65 -6.28 0.11
C VAL A 2 -13.46 -4.92 0.75
N VAL A 3 -13.13 -4.90 2.04
CA VAL A 3 -12.86 -3.68 2.82
C VAL A 3 -11.45 -3.74 3.39
N PHE A 4 -10.70 -2.64 3.28
CA PHE A 4 -9.37 -2.51 3.87
C PHE A 4 -9.39 -1.51 5.02
N CYS A 5 -8.92 -1.91 6.20
CA CYS A 5 -8.89 -1.07 7.39
C CYS A 5 -7.45 -0.61 7.69
N ILE A 6 -7.25 0.71 7.78
CA ILE A 6 -5.96 1.31 8.12
C ILE A 6 -5.94 1.59 9.62
N HIS A 7 -5.08 0.85 10.33
CA HIS A 7 -4.80 1.05 11.75
C HIS A 7 -3.59 1.98 11.98
N ASN A 8 -2.67 2.03 11.02
CA ASN A 8 -1.46 2.85 11.09
C ASN A 8 -0.89 3.07 9.68
N ILE A 9 -0.65 4.33 9.30
CA ILE A 9 -0.17 4.77 7.98
C ILE A 9 1.35 4.69 7.82
N ALA A 10 2.11 4.63 8.92
CA ALA A 10 3.58 4.59 8.88
C ALA A 10 4.12 3.24 8.35
N TYR A 11 3.38 2.15 8.58
CA TYR A 11 3.78 0.79 8.20
C TYR A 11 3.02 0.31 6.96
N GLN A 12 3.46 0.76 5.79
CA GLN A 12 2.75 0.56 4.53
C GLN A 12 3.05 -0.76 3.79
N GLY A 13 3.97 -1.58 4.29
CA GLY A 13 4.47 -2.76 3.58
C GLY A 13 5.23 -2.36 2.31
N ARG A 14 6.37 -1.68 2.48
CA ARG A 14 7.28 -1.28 1.40
C ARG A 14 8.32 -2.37 1.20
N PHE A 15 8.52 -2.82 -0.04
CA PHE A 15 9.50 -3.86 -0.40
C PHE A 15 10.12 -3.60 -1.79
N SER A 16 11.09 -4.42 -2.21
CA SER A 16 11.68 -4.30 -3.54
C SER A 16 10.61 -4.54 -4.62
N PHE A 17 10.70 -3.82 -5.74
CA PHE A 17 9.77 -4.03 -6.85
C PHE A 17 9.83 -5.46 -7.42
N ALA A 18 11.01 -6.11 -7.35
CA ALA A 18 11.21 -7.48 -7.79
C ALA A 18 10.47 -8.51 -6.91
N ASP A 19 10.20 -8.16 -5.65
CA ASP A 19 9.56 -9.05 -4.67
C ASP A 19 8.08 -9.29 -4.99
N PHE A 20 7.48 -8.57 -5.94
CA PHE A 20 6.10 -8.82 -6.37
C PHE A 20 5.86 -10.28 -6.78
N SER A 21 6.86 -10.91 -7.40
CA SER A 21 6.79 -12.32 -7.81
C SER A 21 6.55 -13.29 -6.64
N LEU A 22 6.96 -12.91 -5.42
CA LEU A 22 6.78 -13.71 -4.21
C LEU A 22 5.35 -13.69 -3.68
N LEU A 23 4.53 -12.73 -4.11
CA LEU A 23 3.13 -12.60 -3.67
C LEU A 23 2.20 -13.63 -4.31
N ASN A 24 2.66 -14.31 -5.37
CA ASN A 24 1.87 -15.25 -6.16
C ASN A 24 0.55 -14.63 -6.68
N LEU A 25 0.60 -13.36 -7.07
CA LEU A 25 -0.53 -12.60 -7.61
C LEU A 25 -0.45 -12.46 -9.14
N PRO A 26 -1.58 -12.36 -9.85
CA PRO A 26 -1.58 -12.07 -11.28
C PRO A 26 -0.86 -10.75 -11.61
N GLU A 27 -0.03 -10.75 -12.66
CA GLU A 27 0.79 -9.59 -13.08
C GLU A 27 -0.02 -8.31 -13.33
N ARG A 28 -1.30 -8.44 -13.70
CA ARG A 28 -2.22 -7.31 -13.88
C ARG A 28 -2.36 -6.42 -12.64
N TYR A 29 -2.10 -6.94 -11.44
CA TYR A 29 -2.18 -6.16 -10.20
C TYR A 29 -0.88 -5.41 -9.86
N LYS A 30 0.23 -5.70 -10.54
CA LYS A 30 1.56 -5.18 -10.18
C LYS A 30 1.65 -3.65 -10.22
N SER A 31 0.95 -3.02 -11.16
CA SER A 31 0.86 -1.55 -11.26
C SER A 31 0.21 -0.94 -10.01
N SER A 32 -0.76 -1.63 -9.39
CA SER A 32 -1.40 -1.18 -8.15
C SER A 32 -0.41 -1.10 -6.99
N PHE A 33 0.62 -1.96 -6.98
CA PHE A 33 1.70 -1.93 -6.00
C PHE A 33 2.81 -0.90 -6.31
N ASP A 34 2.93 -0.43 -7.55
CA ASP A 34 4.04 0.43 -7.97
C ASP A 34 4.12 1.72 -7.16
N PHE A 35 5.28 1.99 -6.57
CA PHE A 35 5.47 3.08 -5.62
C PHE A 35 6.91 3.57 -5.61
N MET A 36 7.10 4.86 -5.33
CA MET A 36 8.41 5.46 -5.13
C MET A 36 8.33 6.47 -4.00
N ASP A 37 9.36 6.51 -3.17
CA ASP A 37 9.52 7.47 -2.08
C ASP A 37 10.99 7.93 -1.97
N GLY A 38 11.24 8.89 -1.08
CA GLY A 38 12.59 9.40 -0.81
C GLY A 38 13.44 8.52 0.13
N TYR A 39 12.94 7.38 0.59
CA TYR A 39 13.65 6.55 1.57
C TYR A 39 14.64 5.61 0.89
N MET A 40 15.82 5.46 1.50
CA MET A 40 16.84 4.51 1.06
C MET A 40 16.53 3.05 1.46
N LYS A 41 15.74 2.86 2.52
CA LYS A 41 15.29 1.55 3.00
C LYS A 41 13.83 1.30 2.62
N PRO A 42 13.43 0.05 2.32
CA PRO A 42 14.29 -1.14 2.24
C PRO A 42 15.18 -1.17 1.00
N VAL A 43 14.80 -0.46 -0.08
CA VAL A 43 15.62 -0.25 -1.29
C VAL A 43 15.51 1.19 -1.76
N LYS A 44 16.49 1.72 -2.47
CA LYS A 44 16.42 3.07 -3.05
C LYS A 44 15.59 3.05 -4.34
N GLY A 45 14.72 4.05 -4.54
CA GLY A 45 13.93 4.20 -5.77
C GLY A 45 12.64 3.37 -5.76
N ARG A 46 12.34 2.73 -6.90
CA ARG A 46 11.07 2.02 -7.17
C ARG A 46 10.89 0.81 -6.25
N LYS A 47 9.67 0.67 -5.74
CA LYS A 47 9.27 -0.30 -4.71
C LYS A 47 7.88 -0.84 -5.00
N ILE A 48 7.49 -1.90 -4.31
CA ILE A 48 6.08 -2.21 -4.08
C ILE A 48 5.60 -1.60 -2.77
N ASN A 49 4.34 -1.16 -2.73
CA ASN A 49 3.64 -0.68 -1.54
C ASN A 49 2.30 -1.40 -1.40
N TRP A 50 2.18 -2.23 -0.37
CA TRP A 50 1.01 -3.09 -0.18
C TRP A 50 -0.21 -2.28 0.24
N MET A 51 -0.03 -1.27 1.09
CA MET A 51 -1.12 -0.40 1.52
C MET A 51 -1.71 0.38 0.34
N LYS A 52 -0.86 0.90 -0.55
CA LYS A 52 -1.30 1.55 -1.80
C LYS A 52 -2.14 0.59 -2.65
N ALA A 53 -1.66 -0.63 -2.88
CA ALA A 53 -2.41 -1.62 -3.63
C ALA A 53 -3.76 -1.94 -2.97
N ALA A 54 -3.78 -2.10 -1.65
CA ALA A 54 -5.01 -2.37 -0.91
C ALA A 54 -6.02 -1.20 -0.99
N ILE A 55 -5.55 0.05 -0.97
CA ILE A 55 -6.41 1.24 -1.15
C ILE A 55 -7.03 1.26 -2.55
N LEU A 56 -6.26 0.91 -3.59
CA LEU A 56 -6.73 0.93 -4.99
C LEU A 56 -7.69 -0.23 -5.31
N GLU A 57 -7.42 -1.43 -4.79
CA GLU A 57 -8.16 -2.65 -5.14
C GLU A 57 -9.36 -2.94 -4.21
N ALA A 58 -9.43 -2.32 -3.04
CA ALA A 58 -10.55 -2.49 -2.12
C ALA A 58 -11.81 -1.75 -2.60
N HIS A 59 -12.98 -2.26 -2.19
CA HIS A 59 -14.24 -1.58 -2.50
C HIS A 59 -14.51 -0.42 -1.54
N ARG A 60 -13.95 -0.48 -0.33
CA ARG A 60 -14.01 0.57 0.68
C ARG A 60 -12.74 0.55 1.52
N VAL A 61 -12.33 1.73 1.97
CA VAL A 61 -11.26 1.91 2.95
C VAL A 61 -11.86 2.47 4.23
N LEU A 62 -11.48 1.87 5.35
CA LEU A 62 -11.88 2.30 6.69
C LEU A 62 -10.66 2.70 7.51
N THR A 63 -10.89 3.48 8.54
CA THR A 63 -9.89 3.83 9.55
C THR A 63 -10.45 3.52 10.93
N VAL A 64 -9.56 3.48 11.93
CA VAL A 64 -9.94 3.16 13.32
C VAL A 64 -10.71 4.26 14.04
N SER A 65 -10.76 5.49 13.50
CA SER A 65 -11.56 6.58 14.07
C SER A 65 -11.86 7.68 13.06
N PRO A 66 -12.91 8.49 13.27
CA PRO A 66 -13.21 9.66 12.43
C PRO A 66 -12.07 10.70 12.41
N ASN A 67 -11.35 10.88 13.52
CA ASN A 67 -10.22 11.81 13.58
C ASN A 67 -9.04 11.27 12.75
N TYR A 68 -8.77 9.96 12.86
CA TYR A 68 -7.73 9.35 12.04
C TYR A 68 -8.08 9.39 10.55
N ALA A 69 -9.36 9.24 10.19
CA ALA A 69 -9.80 9.47 8.82
C ALA A 69 -9.45 10.88 8.33
N LYS A 70 -9.69 11.92 9.15
CA LYS A 70 -9.36 13.31 8.82
C LYS A 70 -7.86 13.52 8.63
N GLU A 71 -7.03 12.95 9.50
CA GLU A 71 -5.57 13.02 9.41
C GLU A 71 -5.01 12.38 8.13
N LEU A 72 -5.66 11.33 7.61
CA LEU A 72 -5.19 10.66 6.38
C LEU A 72 -5.61 11.36 5.08
N VAL A 73 -6.65 12.19 5.12
CA VAL A 73 -7.17 12.91 3.93
C VAL A 73 -6.82 14.39 3.89
N SER A 74 -6.25 14.94 4.97
CA SER A 74 -5.73 16.31 5.05
C SER A 74 -4.39 16.43 4.32
#